data_AF-A0A1B6HUW0-F1
#
_entry.id   AF-A0A1B6HUW0-F1
#
_cell.length_a   1.000
_cell.length_b   1.000
_cell.length_c   1.000
_cell.angle_alpha   90.00
_cell.angle_beta   90.00
_cell.angle_gamma   90.00
#
_symmetry.space_group_name_H-M   'P 1'
#
loop_
_entity.id
_entity.type
_entity.pdbx_description
1 polymer ?
#
loop_
_entity_poly.entity_id
_entity_poly.type
_entity_poly.pdbx_seq_one_letter_code
_entity_poly.pdbx_strand_id
1 'polypeptide(L)'
;LAEDLKQDKLSVVDMYYAVKSVVDFGEKLANTPQIMKNLQAALKKDDSISSLGHAFHIAAVLGGDVTPIFNRIEDAVVQADEVDGKFLQFEGGLSITGLIVSGAYRLASVANKPPPISAEQAVKFANYFLSRRSVQTAKGAYYLLDVLKIFTDNKYHIPVVVSLSGPGVVSQERPKVSVKVSNLLGESLPFGAMSVTVESATRSADDVVVLSKKKFESGTDPSVFSVNLMEAKPEPGLYKLSVSA
;
A
#
# COMPACT_ATOMS: atom_id res chain seq x y z
N LEU A 1 -31.38 -7.61 9.04
CA LEU A 1 -30.00 -7.08 9.06
C LEU A 1 -29.56 -6.64 10.45
N ALA A 2 -30.05 -5.53 11.01
CA ALA A 2 -29.68 -5.11 12.38
C ALA A 2 -30.13 -6.12 13.46
N GLU A 3 -31.23 -6.83 13.22
CA GLU A 3 -31.71 -7.93 14.07
C GLU A 3 -30.81 -9.17 14.00
N ASP A 4 -30.21 -9.46 12.84
CA ASP A 4 -29.36 -10.64 12.65
C ASP A 4 -28.06 -10.51 13.44
N LEU A 5 -27.54 -9.27 13.59
CA LEU A 5 -26.38 -8.95 14.43
C LEU A 5 -26.61 -9.21 15.93
N LYS A 6 -27.86 -9.43 16.35
CA LYS A 6 -28.20 -9.84 17.73
C LYS A 6 -28.08 -11.35 17.95
N GLN A 7 -27.88 -12.15 16.89
CA GLN A 7 -27.78 -13.61 16.99
C GLN A 7 -26.34 -14.06 17.28
N ASP A 8 -26.17 -15.02 18.19
CA ASP A 8 -24.86 -15.53 18.62
C ASP A 8 -24.21 -16.58 17.69
N LYS A 9 -24.78 -16.81 16.50
CA LYS A 9 -24.38 -17.91 15.60
C LYS A 9 -23.90 -17.50 14.21
N LEU A 10 -23.80 -16.21 13.92
CA LEU A 10 -23.31 -15.75 12.62
C LEU A 10 -21.83 -16.12 12.42
N SER A 11 -21.48 -16.49 11.18
CA SER A 11 -20.07 -16.58 10.77
C SER A 11 -19.45 -15.18 10.71
N VAL A 12 -18.12 -15.07 10.75
CA VAL A 12 -17.44 -13.78 10.65
C VAL A 12 -17.76 -13.07 9.33
N VAL A 13 -17.93 -13.84 8.25
CA VAL A 13 -18.29 -13.33 6.92
C VAL A 13 -19.72 -12.77 6.91
N ASP A 14 -20.69 -13.50 7.50
CA ASP A 14 -22.06 -13.01 7.60
C ASP A 14 -22.15 -11.75 8.46
N MET A 15 -21.40 -11.72 9.57
CA MET A 15 -21.27 -10.52 10.41
C MET A 15 -20.71 -9.35 9.61
N TYR A 16 -19.69 -9.58 8.77
CA TYR A 16 -19.10 -8.53 7.94
C TYR A 16 -20.13 -7.93 6.99
N TYR A 17 -20.85 -8.76 6.22
CA TYR A 17 -21.85 -8.24 5.28
C TYR A 17 -23.03 -7.59 6.00
N ALA A 18 -23.45 -8.10 7.16
CA ALA A 18 -24.51 -7.48 7.95
C ALA A 18 -24.08 -6.11 8.50
N VAL A 19 -22.89 -6.01 9.10
CA VAL A 19 -22.32 -4.74 9.59
C VAL A 19 -22.17 -3.75 8.44
N LYS A 20 -21.56 -4.19 7.34
CA LYS A 20 -21.29 -3.36 6.17
C LYS A 20 -22.58 -2.84 5.54
N SER A 21 -23.60 -3.69 5.41
CA SER A 21 -24.91 -3.29 4.88
C SER A 21 -25.56 -2.19 5.73
N VAL A 22 -25.59 -2.37 7.06
CA VAL A 22 -26.17 -1.35 7.97
C VAL A 22 -25.46 -0.01 7.80
N VAL A 23 -24.12 -0.01 7.78
CA VAL A 23 -23.34 1.22 7.61
C VAL A 23 -23.50 1.84 6.22
N ASP A 24 -23.51 1.03 5.17
CA ASP A 24 -23.64 1.52 3.78
C ASP A 24 -25.04 2.07 3.48
N PHE A 25 -26.08 1.62 4.21
CA PHE A 25 -27.41 2.25 4.21
C PHE A 25 -27.49 3.54 5.05
N GLY A 26 -26.39 3.97 5.68
CA GLY A 26 -26.35 5.17 6.52
C GLY A 26 -26.97 4.98 7.90
N GLU A 27 -27.28 3.74 8.30
CA GLU A 27 -27.79 3.43 9.62
C GLU A 27 -26.65 3.30 10.64
N LYS A 28 -26.95 3.61 11.91
CA LYS A 28 -25.99 3.45 13.00
C LYS A 28 -26.05 2.03 13.55
N LEU A 29 -24.87 1.44 13.79
CA LEU A 29 -24.77 0.17 14.49
C LEU A 29 -25.17 0.36 15.95
N ALA A 30 -26.19 -0.36 16.39
CA ALA A 30 -26.57 -0.46 17.80
C ALA A 30 -25.73 -1.55 18.49
N ASN A 31 -25.48 -1.39 19.80
CA ASN A 31 -24.83 -2.41 20.63
C ASN A 31 -23.45 -2.88 20.14
N THR A 32 -22.60 -1.97 19.67
CA THR A 32 -21.26 -2.29 19.17
C THR A 32 -20.39 -3.13 20.13
N PRO A 33 -20.46 -3.00 21.48
CA PRO A 33 -19.71 -3.88 22.37
C PRO A 33 -20.17 -5.34 22.31
N GLN A 34 -21.46 -5.59 22.14
CA GLN A 34 -21.99 -6.96 22.00
C GLN A 34 -21.60 -7.54 20.65
N ILE A 35 -21.62 -6.74 19.57
CA ILE A 35 -21.16 -7.18 18.24
C ILE A 35 -19.67 -7.56 18.31
N MET A 36 -18.83 -6.76 19.00
CA MET A 36 -17.42 -7.05 19.22
C MET A 36 -17.21 -8.36 20.00
N LYS A 37 -18.01 -8.59 21.04
CA LYS A 37 -17.99 -9.86 21.80
C LYS A 37 -18.36 -11.05 20.91
N ASN A 38 -19.38 -10.91 20.08
CA ASN A 38 -19.81 -11.96 19.16
C ASN A 38 -18.75 -12.24 18.09
N LEU A 39 -18.09 -11.19 17.59
CA LEU A 39 -16.98 -11.31 16.63
C LEU A 39 -15.83 -12.12 17.23
N GLN A 40 -15.42 -11.82 18.47
CA GLN A 40 -14.38 -12.59 19.17
C GLN A 40 -14.80 -14.04 19.40
N ALA A 41 -16.08 -14.30 19.70
CA ALA A 41 -16.59 -15.67 19.85
C ALA A 41 -16.61 -16.43 18.52
N ALA A 42 -16.92 -15.77 17.41
CA ALA A 42 -16.88 -16.35 16.07
C ALA A 42 -15.43 -16.67 15.65
N LEU A 43 -14.48 -15.78 15.92
CA LEU A 43 -13.05 -16.00 15.65
C LEU A 43 -12.43 -17.14 16.46
N LYS A 44 -13.00 -17.50 17.61
CA LYS A 44 -12.58 -18.71 18.34
C LYS A 44 -12.96 -20.01 17.62
N LYS A 45 -13.91 -19.95 16.69
CA LYS A 45 -14.37 -21.10 15.90
C LYS A 45 -13.71 -21.16 14.52
N ASP A 46 -13.44 -20.00 13.93
CA ASP A 46 -12.79 -19.86 12.63
C ASP A 46 -11.91 -18.61 12.63
N ASP A 47 -10.60 -18.83 12.73
CA ASP A 47 -9.56 -17.81 12.59
C ASP A 47 -8.77 -17.96 11.29
N SER A 48 -9.39 -18.51 10.25
CA SER A 48 -8.82 -18.49 8.91
C SER A 48 -8.46 -17.07 8.49
N ILE A 49 -7.48 -16.95 7.60
CA ILE A 49 -7.00 -15.68 7.07
C ILE A 49 -8.13 -14.82 6.48
N SER A 50 -9.10 -15.45 5.81
CA SER A 50 -10.30 -14.78 5.33
C SER A 50 -11.10 -14.20 6.50
N SER A 51 -11.39 -14.98 7.54
CA SER A 51 -12.15 -14.54 8.72
C SER A 51 -11.42 -13.44 9.50
N LEU A 52 -10.10 -13.50 9.63
CA LEU A 52 -9.30 -12.41 10.20
C LEU A 52 -9.43 -11.11 9.39
N GLY A 53 -9.31 -11.20 8.06
CA GLY A 53 -9.49 -10.04 7.18
C GLY A 53 -10.86 -9.37 7.37
N HIS A 54 -11.94 -10.15 7.36
CA HIS A 54 -13.30 -9.65 7.63
C HIS A 54 -13.42 -9.04 9.03
N ALA A 55 -12.84 -9.68 10.05
CA ALA A 55 -12.85 -9.18 11.42
C ALA A 55 -12.15 -7.82 11.56
N PHE A 56 -11.06 -7.59 10.84
CA PHE A 56 -10.37 -6.30 10.87
C PHE A 56 -11.26 -5.16 10.39
N HIS A 57 -11.99 -5.39 9.30
CA HIS A 57 -12.96 -4.41 8.79
C HIS A 57 -14.12 -4.19 9.76
N ILE A 58 -14.69 -5.27 10.34
CA ILE A 58 -15.76 -5.13 11.33
C ILE A 58 -15.28 -4.29 12.52
N ALA A 59 -14.13 -4.63 13.09
CA ALA A 59 -13.58 -3.94 14.24
C ALA A 59 -13.29 -2.45 13.96
N ALA A 60 -12.78 -2.14 12.76
CA ALA A 60 -12.55 -0.77 12.33
C ALA A 60 -13.86 0.04 12.28
N VAL A 61 -14.96 -0.58 11.87
CA VAL A 61 -16.27 0.08 11.83
C VAL A 61 -16.89 0.23 13.23
N LEU A 62 -16.76 -0.79 14.09
CA LEU A 62 -17.33 -0.76 15.44
C LEU A 62 -16.65 0.28 16.35
N GLY A 63 -15.35 0.48 16.19
CA GLY A 63 -14.55 1.33 17.08
C GLY A 63 -14.53 0.82 18.52
N GLY A 64 -14.34 1.75 19.48
CA GLY A 64 -14.21 1.41 20.89
C GLY A 64 -12.90 0.70 21.23
N ASP A 65 -12.95 -0.31 22.10
CA ASP A 65 -11.78 -1.15 22.37
C ASP A 65 -11.59 -2.20 21.26
N VAL A 66 -10.75 -1.84 20.29
CA VAL A 66 -10.39 -2.70 19.16
C VAL A 66 -9.13 -3.53 19.41
N THR A 67 -8.50 -3.39 20.58
CA THR A 67 -7.22 -4.03 20.92
C THR A 67 -7.21 -5.54 20.70
N PRO A 68 -8.26 -6.31 21.10
CA PRO A 68 -8.25 -7.76 20.92
C PRO A 68 -8.15 -8.19 19.45
N ILE A 69 -8.74 -7.42 18.54
CA ILE A 69 -8.72 -7.70 17.10
C ILE A 69 -7.46 -7.14 16.46
N PHE A 70 -7.01 -5.96 16.89
CA PHE A 70 -5.77 -5.34 16.40
C PHE A 70 -4.55 -6.24 16.62
N ASN A 71 -4.47 -6.90 17.79
CA ASN A 71 -3.37 -7.82 18.08
C ASN A 71 -3.32 -9.03 17.12
N ARG A 72 -4.43 -9.38 16.46
CA ARG A 72 -4.47 -10.46 15.47
C ARG A 72 -3.94 -10.06 14.09
N ILE A 73 -3.61 -8.77 13.86
CA ILE A 73 -3.03 -8.34 12.58
C ILE A 73 -1.67 -9.02 12.36
N GLU A 74 -0.84 -9.11 13.41
CA GLU A 74 0.47 -9.77 13.30
C GLU A 74 0.32 -11.25 12.93
N ASP A 75 -0.59 -11.97 13.60
CA ASP A 75 -0.93 -13.36 13.30
C ASP A 75 -1.33 -13.57 11.84
N ALA A 76 -2.03 -12.61 11.24
CA ALA A 76 -2.35 -12.64 9.83
C ALA A 76 -1.10 -12.35 8.98
N VAL A 77 -0.39 -11.26 9.23
CA VAL A 77 0.75 -10.80 8.42
C VAL A 77 1.85 -11.85 8.29
N VAL A 78 2.13 -12.63 9.34
CA VAL A 78 3.16 -13.69 9.30
C VAL A 78 2.80 -14.87 8.40
N GLN A 79 1.54 -14.99 7.97
CA GLN A 79 1.08 -16.01 7.03
C GLN A 79 1.13 -15.55 5.57
N ALA A 80 1.63 -14.33 5.31
CA ALA A 80 1.81 -13.87 3.93
C ALA A 80 2.97 -14.62 3.25
N ASP A 81 2.71 -15.11 2.05
CA ASP A 81 3.72 -15.72 1.19
C ASP A 81 4.59 -14.65 0.55
N GLU A 82 5.90 -14.80 0.69
CA GLU A 82 6.87 -14.02 -0.05
C GLU A 82 7.14 -14.67 -1.42
N VAL A 83 7.01 -13.87 -2.49
CA VAL A 83 7.27 -14.32 -3.87
C VAL A 83 8.43 -13.51 -4.46
N ASP A 84 9.46 -14.23 -4.91
CA ASP A 84 10.67 -13.71 -5.56
C ASP A 84 11.39 -12.58 -4.80
N GLY A 85 11.22 -12.50 -3.48
CA GLY A 85 11.75 -11.41 -2.66
C GLY A 85 11.11 -10.03 -2.91
N LYS A 86 10.07 -9.96 -3.74
CA LYS A 86 9.50 -8.70 -4.27
C LYS A 86 8.07 -8.45 -3.85
N PHE A 87 7.32 -9.53 -3.59
CA PHE A 87 5.89 -9.47 -3.35
C PHE A 87 5.55 -10.17 -2.04
N LEU A 88 4.53 -9.65 -1.36
CA LEU A 88 3.80 -10.37 -0.32
C LEU A 88 2.36 -10.54 -0.77
N GLN A 89 1.84 -11.75 -0.59
CA GLN A 89 0.46 -12.10 -0.91
C GLN A 89 -0.07 -13.12 0.08
N PHE A 90 -1.38 -13.31 0.10
CA PHE A 90 -2.00 -14.40 0.83
C PHE A 90 -2.56 -15.45 -0.13
N GLU A 91 -2.73 -16.67 0.38
CA GLU A 91 -3.57 -17.68 -0.26
C GLU A 91 -4.97 -17.08 -0.55
N GLY A 92 -5.49 -17.32 -1.75
CA GLY A 92 -6.73 -16.68 -2.24
C GLY A 92 -6.51 -15.40 -3.06
N GLY A 93 -5.26 -14.95 -3.22
CA GLY A 93 -4.86 -13.96 -4.22
C GLY A 93 -5.40 -12.55 -3.97
N LEU A 94 -5.61 -11.79 -5.04
CA LEU A 94 -5.82 -10.32 -4.98
C LEU A 94 -6.91 -9.90 -4.00
N SER A 95 -8.05 -10.60 -3.98
CA SER A 95 -9.18 -10.22 -3.12
C SER A 95 -8.89 -10.47 -1.64
N ILE A 96 -8.24 -11.59 -1.30
CA ILE A 96 -7.93 -11.92 0.09
C ILE A 96 -6.78 -11.04 0.59
N THR A 97 -5.71 -10.89 -0.21
CA THR A 97 -4.63 -9.95 0.11
C THR A 97 -5.17 -8.54 0.30
N GLY A 98 -6.06 -8.09 -0.60
CA GLY A 98 -6.70 -6.79 -0.51
C GLY A 98 -7.54 -6.62 0.75
N LEU A 99 -8.37 -7.62 1.08
CA LEU A 99 -9.22 -7.63 2.27
C LEU A 99 -8.39 -7.47 3.55
N ILE A 100 -7.30 -8.22 3.69
CA ILE A 100 -6.47 -8.22 4.91
C ILE A 100 -5.71 -6.90 5.03
N VAL A 101 -5.02 -6.48 3.97
CA VAL A 101 -4.21 -5.26 3.99
C VAL A 101 -5.10 -4.04 4.25
N SER A 102 -6.22 -3.90 3.52
CA SER A 102 -7.16 -2.80 3.77
C SER A 102 -7.73 -2.82 5.18
N GLY A 103 -8.11 -4.01 5.69
CA GLY A 103 -8.66 -4.17 7.02
C GLY A 103 -7.67 -3.80 8.11
N ALA A 104 -6.43 -4.28 8.00
CA ALA A 104 -5.34 -3.99 8.94
C ALA A 104 -5.07 -2.49 9.05
N TYR A 105 -4.95 -1.77 7.93
CA TYR A 105 -4.68 -0.33 7.95
C TYR A 105 -5.87 0.49 8.45
N ARG A 106 -7.10 0.11 8.10
CA ARG A 106 -8.31 0.77 8.63
C ARG A 106 -8.43 0.58 10.14
N LEU A 107 -8.20 -0.66 10.61
CA LEU A 107 -8.21 -0.99 12.03
C LEU A 107 -7.10 -0.26 12.79
N ALA A 108 -5.90 -0.19 12.21
CA ALA A 108 -4.78 0.57 12.77
C ALA A 108 -5.11 2.05 12.95
N SER A 109 -5.75 2.67 11.94
CA SER A 109 -6.19 4.07 12.02
C SER A 109 -7.16 4.30 13.18
N VAL A 110 -8.06 3.37 13.45
CA VAL A 110 -9.04 3.44 14.56
C VAL A 110 -8.36 3.17 15.90
N ALA A 111 -7.43 2.21 15.95
CA ALA A 111 -6.61 1.93 17.12
C ALA A 111 -5.60 3.05 17.45
N ASN A 112 -5.40 3.98 16.51
CA ASN A 112 -4.35 5.00 16.53
C ASN A 112 -2.96 4.41 16.83
N LYS A 113 -2.68 3.25 16.25
CA LYS A 113 -1.43 2.49 16.41
C LYS A 113 -0.97 2.01 15.04
N PRO A 114 0.33 2.04 14.71
CA PRO A 114 0.83 1.52 13.45
C PRO A 114 0.49 0.04 13.33
N PRO A 115 0.00 -0.45 12.18
CA PRO A 115 -0.22 -1.88 12.01
C PRO A 115 1.13 -2.61 12.17
N PRO A 116 1.16 -3.85 12.69
CA PRO A 116 2.37 -4.67 12.77
C PRO A 116 2.76 -5.19 11.37
N ILE A 117 3.11 -4.26 10.49
CA ILE A 117 3.57 -4.44 9.11
C ILE A 117 4.80 -3.54 8.99
N SER A 118 5.95 -4.09 8.61
CA SER A 118 7.16 -3.29 8.41
C SER A 118 7.07 -2.43 7.14
N ALA A 119 7.90 -1.41 7.02
CA ALA A 119 7.98 -0.61 5.81
C ALA A 119 8.33 -1.46 4.57
N GLU A 120 9.22 -2.44 4.72
CA GLU A 120 9.57 -3.39 3.64
C GLU A 120 8.38 -4.26 3.25
N GLN A 121 7.63 -4.79 4.22
CA GLN A 121 6.44 -5.57 3.94
C GLN A 121 5.38 -4.72 3.23
N ALA A 122 5.19 -3.46 3.64
CA ALA A 122 4.29 -2.54 2.96
C ALA A 122 4.71 -2.30 1.49
N VAL A 123 6.01 -2.16 1.21
CA VAL A 123 6.52 -2.08 -0.18
C VAL A 123 6.27 -3.37 -0.95
N LYS A 124 6.51 -4.55 -0.35
CA LYS A 124 6.23 -5.85 -0.99
C LYS A 124 4.75 -6.04 -1.31
N PHE A 125 3.84 -5.65 -0.42
CA PHE A 125 2.40 -5.62 -0.71
C PHE A 125 2.06 -4.62 -1.83
N ALA A 126 2.60 -3.40 -1.78
CA ALA A 126 2.37 -2.41 -2.84
C ALA A 126 2.82 -2.91 -4.22
N ASN A 127 4.00 -3.52 -4.29
CA ASN A 127 4.52 -4.15 -5.51
C ASN A 127 3.59 -5.26 -6.01
N TYR A 128 3.06 -6.09 -5.10
CA TYR A 128 2.08 -7.12 -5.44
C TYR A 128 0.85 -6.51 -6.13
N PHE A 129 0.23 -5.49 -5.53
CA PHE A 129 -0.96 -4.84 -6.09
C PHE A 129 -0.67 -4.17 -7.44
N LEU A 130 0.45 -3.45 -7.57
CA LEU A 130 0.85 -2.83 -8.84
C LEU A 130 1.17 -3.85 -9.94
N SER A 131 1.56 -5.07 -9.60
CA SER A 131 1.76 -6.14 -10.57
C SER A 131 0.45 -6.61 -11.22
N ARG A 132 -0.70 -6.39 -10.56
CA ARG A 132 -2.03 -6.85 -11.02
C ARG A 132 -2.66 -5.86 -12.00
N ARG A 133 -2.01 -5.69 -13.15
CA ARG A 133 -2.41 -4.75 -14.22
C ARG A 133 -3.74 -5.08 -14.91
N SER A 134 -4.20 -6.32 -14.81
CA SER A 134 -5.45 -6.77 -15.42
C SER A 134 -6.30 -7.48 -14.36
N VAL A 135 -7.43 -6.86 -14.02
CA VAL A 135 -8.39 -7.44 -13.08
C VAL A 135 -9.73 -7.56 -13.80
N GLN A 136 -10.25 -8.79 -13.87
CA GLN A 136 -11.40 -9.14 -14.69
C GLN A 136 -12.71 -9.20 -13.89
N THR A 137 -12.66 -8.97 -12.57
CA THR A 137 -13.84 -9.05 -11.69
C THR A 137 -14.03 -7.74 -10.95
N ALA A 138 -15.29 -7.33 -10.75
CA ALA A 138 -15.62 -6.13 -9.99
C ALA A 138 -15.08 -6.20 -8.55
N LYS A 139 -15.18 -7.37 -7.91
CA LYS A 139 -14.62 -7.62 -6.57
C LYS A 139 -13.11 -7.39 -6.53
N GLY A 140 -12.37 -7.94 -7.48
CA GLY A 140 -10.92 -7.73 -7.55
C GLY A 140 -10.56 -6.27 -7.80
N ALA A 141 -11.28 -5.59 -8.71
CA ALA A 141 -11.03 -4.20 -9.03
C ALA A 141 -11.28 -3.30 -7.81
N TYR A 142 -12.35 -3.57 -7.06
CA TYR A 142 -12.64 -2.91 -5.80
C TYR A 142 -11.48 -3.03 -4.82
N TYR A 143 -11.02 -4.25 -4.50
CA TYR A 143 -9.94 -4.44 -3.53
C TYR A 143 -8.59 -3.86 -3.99
N LEU A 144 -8.30 -3.93 -5.28
CA LEU A 144 -7.10 -3.31 -5.84
C LEU A 144 -7.11 -1.80 -5.63
N LEU A 145 -8.20 -1.13 -6.03
CA LEU A 145 -8.33 0.31 -5.90
C LEU A 145 -8.40 0.76 -4.43
N ASP A 146 -9.11 0.01 -3.58
CA ASP A 146 -9.22 0.30 -2.15
C ASP A 146 -7.85 0.32 -1.47
N VAL A 147 -7.03 -0.71 -1.69
CA VAL A 147 -5.69 -0.78 -1.07
C VAL A 147 -4.74 0.24 -1.69
N LEU A 148 -4.75 0.42 -3.01
CA LEU A 148 -3.90 1.45 -3.63
C LEU A 148 -4.24 2.83 -3.06
N LYS A 149 -5.53 3.14 -2.84
CA LYS A 149 -5.93 4.39 -2.21
C LYS A 149 -5.46 4.48 -0.76
N ILE A 150 -5.58 3.42 0.05
CA ILE A 150 -5.05 3.41 1.42
C ILE A 150 -3.54 3.71 1.42
N PHE A 151 -2.76 3.10 0.52
CA PHE A 151 -1.33 3.36 0.42
C PHE A 151 -0.96 4.75 -0.12
N THR A 152 -1.90 5.52 -0.65
CA THR A 152 -1.64 6.91 -1.05
C THR A 152 -1.69 7.92 0.08
N ASP A 153 -2.51 7.66 1.10
CA ASP A 153 -2.85 8.64 2.14
C ASP A 153 -3.25 7.93 3.43
N ASN A 154 -2.28 7.29 4.08
CA ASN A 154 -2.46 6.76 5.43
C ASN A 154 -1.35 7.28 6.35
N LYS A 155 -1.61 7.19 7.65
CA LYS A 155 -0.74 7.75 8.70
C LYS A 155 0.56 6.98 8.93
N TYR A 156 0.75 5.81 8.30
CA TYR A 156 1.78 4.85 8.70
C TYR A 156 2.80 4.59 7.59
N HIS A 157 2.37 4.00 6.47
CA HIS A 157 3.25 3.59 5.39
C HIS A 157 2.70 4.09 4.06
N ILE A 158 3.34 5.09 3.47
CA ILE A 158 3.04 5.57 2.11
C ILE A 158 4.20 5.17 1.22
N PRO A 159 4.09 4.06 0.47
CA PRO A 159 5.12 3.64 -0.47
C PRO A 159 5.35 4.71 -1.54
N VAL A 160 6.62 5.00 -1.81
CA VAL A 160 7.05 5.99 -2.79
C VAL A 160 7.36 5.32 -4.12
N VAL A 161 6.88 5.92 -5.20
CA VAL A 161 7.20 5.53 -6.58
C VAL A 161 8.20 6.52 -7.15
N VAL A 162 9.34 6.01 -7.60
CA VAL A 162 10.30 6.75 -8.42
C VAL A 162 10.22 6.21 -9.84
N SER A 163 9.87 7.08 -10.79
CA SER A 163 9.71 6.71 -12.20
C SER A 163 10.42 7.71 -13.10
N LEU A 164 10.79 7.29 -14.32
CA LEU A 164 11.32 8.23 -15.31
C LEU A 164 10.19 9.16 -15.80
N SER A 165 10.46 10.45 -15.82
CA SER A 165 9.59 11.45 -16.43
C SER A 165 10.13 11.80 -17.80
N GLY A 166 9.52 11.26 -18.85
CA GLY A 166 9.97 11.39 -20.24
C GLY A 166 10.78 10.19 -20.74
N PRO A 167 11.46 10.32 -21.89
CA PRO A 167 11.97 9.17 -22.65
C PRO A 167 13.22 8.50 -22.06
N GLY A 168 13.82 9.06 -21.00
CA GLY A 168 15.02 8.49 -20.37
C GLY A 168 16.27 8.53 -21.25
N VAL A 169 16.27 9.35 -22.31
CA VAL A 169 17.41 9.54 -23.22
C VAL A 169 17.91 10.97 -23.14
N VAL A 170 19.23 11.14 -23.21
CA VAL A 170 19.89 12.45 -23.20
C VAL A 170 20.72 12.67 -24.45
N SER A 171 20.84 13.94 -24.84
CA SER A 171 21.65 14.43 -25.97
C SER A 171 22.03 15.88 -25.71
N GLN A 172 22.88 16.48 -26.54
CA GLN A 172 23.20 17.92 -26.40
C GLN A 172 21.96 18.82 -26.48
N GLU A 173 20.98 18.45 -27.30
CA GLU A 173 19.70 19.18 -27.43
C GLU A 173 18.74 18.91 -26.27
N ARG A 174 18.85 17.75 -25.62
CA ARG A 174 18.03 17.33 -24.48
C ARG A 174 18.92 16.79 -23.37
N PRO A 175 19.60 17.67 -22.61
CA PRO A 175 20.70 17.26 -21.75
C PRO A 175 20.25 16.71 -20.38
N LYS A 176 18.97 16.86 -20.05
CA LYS A 176 18.41 16.52 -18.74
C LYS A 176 17.71 15.16 -18.73
N VAL A 177 17.94 14.38 -17.68
CA VAL A 177 17.05 13.28 -17.27
C VAL A 177 16.13 13.79 -16.18
N SER A 178 14.86 13.44 -16.27
CA SER A 178 13.86 13.78 -15.27
C SER A 178 13.29 12.52 -14.63
N VAL A 179 13.06 12.57 -13.33
CA VAL A 179 12.36 11.54 -12.56
C VAL A 179 11.13 12.15 -11.91
N LYS A 180 10.05 11.38 -11.82
CA LYS A 180 8.88 11.72 -11.03
C LYS A 180 8.87 10.90 -9.75
N VAL A 181 8.76 11.58 -8.61
CA VAL A 181 8.62 10.97 -7.29
C VAL A 181 7.20 11.24 -6.78
N SER A 182 6.42 10.18 -6.63
CA SER A 182 4.99 10.26 -6.34
C SER A 182 4.52 9.16 -5.40
N ASN A 183 3.27 9.22 -4.96
CA ASN A 183 2.61 8.06 -4.37
C ASN A 183 2.23 7.02 -5.44
N LEU A 184 1.59 5.91 -5.02
CA LEU A 184 1.23 4.80 -5.91
C LEU A 184 0.23 5.18 -7.03
N LEU A 185 -0.54 6.25 -6.87
CA LEU A 185 -1.49 6.74 -7.88
C LEU A 185 -0.94 7.91 -8.71
N GLY A 186 0.34 8.23 -8.57
CA GLY A 186 0.99 9.30 -9.34
C GLY A 186 0.72 10.71 -8.81
N GLU A 187 0.11 10.84 -7.63
CA GLU A 187 -0.15 12.12 -6.96
C GLU A 187 1.10 12.55 -6.16
N SER A 188 1.18 13.83 -5.83
CA SER A 188 2.25 14.37 -4.98
C SER A 188 2.23 13.73 -3.59
N LEU A 189 3.42 13.51 -3.00
CA LEU A 189 3.54 12.96 -1.66
C LEU A 189 3.08 13.97 -0.59
N PRO A 190 2.46 13.51 0.50
CA PRO A 190 1.93 14.39 1.55
C PRO A 190 3.01 14.92 2.53
N PHE A 191 4.29 14.62 2.29
CA PHE A 191 5.40 14.89 3.24
C PHE A 191 6.08 16.25 3.06
N GLY A 192 5.59 17.09 2.17
CA GLY A 192 6.19 18.40 1.87
C GLY A 192 7.37 18.33 0.90
N ALA A 193 8.27 19.30 0.96
CA ALA A 193 9.40 19.40 0.02
C ALA A 193 10.43 18.28 0.26
N MET A 194 10.90 17.66 -0.83
CA MET A 194 11.89 16.58 -0.79
C MET A 194 13.13 16.93 -1.62
N SER A 195 14.25 16.27 -1.30
CA SER A 195 15.53 16.46 -2.01
C SER A 195 15.92 15.16 -2.70
N VAL A 196 15.85 15.15 -4.04
CA VAL A 196 16.26 13.99 -4.84
C VAL A 196 17.71 14.15 -5.29
N THR A 197 18.51 13.10 -5.17
CA THR A 197 19.94 13.09 -5.52
C THR A 197 20.27 11.89 -6.41
N VAL A 198 21.04 12.12 -7.47
CA VAL A 198 21.75 11.05 -8.17
C VAL A 198 22.94 10.66 -7.30
N GLU A 199 22.88 9.47 -6.71
CA GLU A 199 24.02 8.91 -5.98
C GLU A 199 25.15 8.56 -6.94
N SER A 200 24.81 7.87 -8.02
CA SER A 200 25.72 7.55 -9.12
C SER A 200 24.98 7.45 -10.45
N ALA A 201 25.62 7.89 -11.52
CA ALA A 201 25.30 7.53 -12.89
C ALA A 201 26.46 6.70 -13.43
N THR A 202 26.17 5.47 -13.81
CA THR A 202 27.18 4.45 -14.14
C THR A 202 26.95 3.93 -15.54
N ARG A 203 27.99 3.89 -16.37
CA ARG A 203 27.93 3.29 -17.70
C ARG A 203 27.74 1.79 -17.58
N SER A 204 26.76 1.24 -18.28
CA SER A 204 26.38 -0.17 -18.14
C SER A 204 27.36 -1.15 -18.78
N ALA A 205 28.23 -0.67 -19.66
CA ALA A 205 29.17 -1.51 -20.40
C ALA A 205 30.38 -1.95 -19.55
N ASP A 206 30.81 -1.11 -18.61
CA ASP A 206 32.07 -1.27 -17.87
C ASP A 206 32.01 -0.72 -16.43
N ASP A 207 30.81 -0.39 -15.95
CA ASP A 207 30.54 0.11 -14.61
C ASP A 207 31.30 1.39 -14.22
N VAL A 208 31.74 2.18 -15.20
CA VAL A 208 32.40 3.47 -14.96
C VAL A 208 31.37 4.52 -14.49
N VAL A 209 31.64 5.13 -13.33
CA VAL A 209 30.83 6.23 -12.79
C VAL A 209 31.16 7.52 -13.55
N VAL A 210 30.16 8.14 -14.19
CA VAL A 210 30.32 9.38 -14.96
C VAL A 210 29.80 10.62 -14.20
N LEU A 211 28.90 10.42 -13.23
CA LEU A 211 28.37 11.47 -12.37
C LEU A 211 28.06 10.87 -11.00
N SER A 212 28.29 11.63 -9.93
CA SER A 212 27.96 11.18 -8.57
C SER A 212 27.53 12.34 -7.69
N LYS A 213 26.64 12.08 -6.73
CA LYS A 213 26.19 13.03 -5.71
C LYS A 213 25.65 14.35 -6.28
N LYS A 214 24.99 14.30 -7.43
CA LYS A 214 24.39 15.49 -8.06
C LYS A 214 22.93 15.59 -7.64
N LYS A 215 22.56 16.71 -7.00
CA LYS A 215 21.16 16.99 -6.67
C LYS A 215 20.35 17.26 -7.93
N PHE A 216 19.12 16.77 -7.97
CA PHE A 216 18.17 17.16 -9.00
C PHE A 216 17.60 18.55 -8.69
N GLU A 217 17.27 19.28 -9.75
CA GLU A 217 16.52 20.53 -9.72
C GLU A 217 15.02 20.21 -9.74
N SER A 218 14.25 20.81 -8.83
CA SER A 218 12.78 20.72 -8.87
C SER A 218 12.24 21.44 -10.12
N GLY A 219 11.34 20.79 -10.84
CA GLY A 219 10.63 21.37 -11.97
C GLY A 219 9.45 22.24 -11.54
N THR A 220 8.63 22.63 -12.52
CA THR A 220 7.35 23.33 -12.29
C THR A 220 6.33 22.44 -11.60
N ASP A 221 6.31 21.15 -11.93
CA ASP A 221 5.63 20.13 -11.14
C ASP A 221 6.56 19.76 -9.97
N PRO A 222 6.14 19.97 -8.70
CA PRO A 222 6.97 19.69 -7.54
C PRO A 222 7.27 18.20 -7.33
N SER A 223 6.59 17.30 -8.06
CA SER A 223 6.89 15.87 -8.09
C SER A 223 7.95 15.49 -9.13
N VAL A 224 8.34 16.40 -10.02
CA VAL A 224 9.28 16.15 -11.11
C VAL A 224 10.62 16.82 -10.84
N PHE A 225 11.68 16.03 -10.88
CA PHE A 225 13.04 16.42 -10.55
C PHE A 225 13.93 16.16 -11.75
N SER A 226 14.78 17.11 -12.15
CA SER A 226 15.62 17.00 -13.35
C SER A 226 17.10 17.24 -13.06
N VAL A 227 17.99 16.51 -13.74
CA VAL A 227 19.43 16.66 -13.63
C VAL A 227 20.07 16.66 -15.02
N ASN A 228 21.04 17.55 -15.25
CA ASN A 228 21.80 17.58 -16.50
C ASN A 228 22.88 16.50 -16.48
N LEU A 229 22.68 15.40 -17.23
CA LEU A 229 23.68 14.34 -17.35
C LEU A 229 24.77 14.68 -18.38
N MET A 230 24.48 15.53 -19.36
CA MET A 230 25.44 15.90 -20.42
C MET A 230 26.57 16.81 -19.91
N GLU A 231 26.43 17.40 -18.71
CA GLU A 231 27.50 18.12 -18.01
C GLU A 231 28.76 17.26 -17.83
N ALA A 232 28.57 15.96 -17.60
CA ALA A 232 29.65 14.98 -17.47
C ALA A 232 30.27 14.56 -18.82
N LYS A 233 29.73 15.03 -19.95
CA LYS A 233 30.10 14.64 -21.31
C LYS A 233 30.22 13.12 -21.49
N PRO A 234 29.18 12.34 -21.12
CA PRO A 234 29.21 10.90 -21.23
C PRO A 234 29.35 10.46 -22.69
N GLU A 235 30.07 9.37 -22.92
CA GLU A 235 30.08 8.72 -24.22
C GLU A 235 28.69 8.14 -24.56
N PRO A 236 28.37 7.94 -25.85
CA PRO A 236 27.13 7.28 -26.22
C PRO A 236 27.03 5.87 -25.61
N GLY A 237 25.89 5.56 -24.97
CA GLY A 237 25.69 4.24 -24.36
C GLY A 237 24.51 4.18 -23.39
N LEU A 238 24.36 3.03 -22.72
CA LEU A 238 23.36 2.81 -21.69
C LEU A 238 23.92 3.12 -20.31
N TYR A 239 23.13 3.80 -19.48
CA TYR A 239 23.52 4.22 -18.14
C TYR A 239 22.50 3.75 -17.11
N LYS A 240 23.00 3.36 -15.94
CA LYS A 240 22.20 3.10 -14.74
C LYS A 240 22.31 4.30 -13.81
N LEU A 241 21.18 4.78 -13.32
CA LEU A 241 21.13 5.83 -12.32
C LEU A 241 20.73 5.21 -10.98
N SER A 242 21.55 5.41 -9.97
CA SER A 242 21.18 5.20 -8.58
C SER A 242 20.64 6.52 -8.02
N VAL A 243 19.42 6.50 -7.50
CA VAL A 243 18.69 7.69 -7.03
C VAL A 243 18.32 7.52 -5.57
N SER A 244 18.53 8.57 -4.79
CA SER A 244 18.09 8.70 -3.40
C SER A 244 17.07 9.83 -3.30
N ALA A 245 15.98 9.62 -2.56
CA ALA A 245 14.86 10.55 -2.41
C ALA A 245 14.36 10.58 -0.96
#